data_AF-A0AAD5MQ00-F1
#
_entry.id   AF-A0AAD5MQ00-F1
#
_cell.length_a   1.000
_cell.length_b   1.000
_cell.length_c   1.000
_cell.angle_alpha   90.00
_cell.angle_beta   90.00
_cell.angle_gamma   90.00
#
_symmetry.space_group_name_H-M   'P 1'
#
loop_
_entity.id
_entity.type
_entity.pdbx_description
1 polymer ?
#
loop_
_entity_poly.entity_id
_entity_poly.type
_entity_poly.pdbx_seq_one_letter_code
_entity_poly.pdbx_strand_id
1 'polypeptide(L)'
;METHRVFQAVICLVLLIVTIATLGVTIAILVTMINNENKSSDSDSSSSGSANKVNVPLPKQISTGNENYYGYKDAVELFKNHLNATVSPCDDFYLYTCGNYTASMSFDMSDNANMENMVDQLTNMSYVSSSPEPVKQVAWYFQQCVNARLNWTDLVKDGKVVMNAINRVAKGNESSPEETRFPFYMLHQNETVKEFPNSKGLGFLFGYTSGGEGASNLLTPLTDTNWTNPHGNNGYAFFIDQPSTLLPYTYHTKAWDFFQNQLFARIVRTMLLLAKTQKIQLDMPTLVADAKEIVRFDHLLATKYSTDDTTRRNYTRSYNPMTIDELSKTYPSIDWHTFLLNALIKARNVSEYVLGNASYQYIVMEPDKLRMLNNNLGSQSFVSSRTIINYIYCHVVDANLEYLPWKQGFLKSINHFSLSVHFSEGRVEFDKKSGDTNDGNTMTPVRLS
;
A
#
# COMPACT_ATOMS: atom_id res chain seq x y z
N MET A 1 25.57 -18.74 -56.42
CA MET A 1 24.18 -18.25 -56.20
C MET A 1 23.15 -19.37 -56.44
N GLU A 2 23.36 -20.27 -57.41
CA GLU A 2 22.48 -21.44 -57.63
C GLU A 2 22.54 -22.49 -56.51
N THR A 3 23.72 -22.81 -55.98
CA THR A 3 23.91 -23.81 -54.92
C THR A 3 23.14 -23.48 -53.62
N HIS A 4 23.01 -22.21 -53.27
CA HIS A 4 22.26 -21.76 -52.10
C HIS A 4 20.74 -21.88 -52.28
N ARG A 5 20.25 -21.73 -53.51
CA ARG A 5 18.82 -21.90 -53.85
C ARG A 5 18.42 -23.37 -53.85
N VAL A 6 19.29 -24.24 -54.34
CA VAL A 6 19.08 -25.70 -54.28
C VAL A 6 19.06 -26.18 -52.83
N PHE A 7 19.98 -25.68 -51.99
CA PHE A 7 20.02 -26.03 -50.57
C PHE A 7 18.76 -25.59 -49.81
N GLN A 8 18.25 -24.37 -50.05
CA GLN A 8 16.98 -23.92 -49.47
C GLN A 8 15.77 -24.73 -49.97
N ALA A 9 15.74 -25.11 -51.25
CA ALA A 9 14.68 -25.95 -51.79
C ALA A 9 14.65 -27.34 -51.15
N VAL A 10 15.82 -27.94 -50.92
CA VAL A 10 15.95 -29.23 -50.23
C VAL A 10 15.49 -29.13 -48.77
N ILE A 11 15.85 -28.08 -48.05
CA ILE A 11 15.40 -27.86 -46.66
C ILE A 11 13.88 -27.69 -46.60
N CYS A 12 13.29 -26.89 -47.49
CA CYS A 12 11.84 -26.73 -47.55
C CYS A 12 11.12 -28.05 -47.86
N LEU A 13 11.68 -28.88 -48.76
CA LEU A 13 11.12 -30.19 -49.08
C LEU A 13 11.19 -31.14 -47.87
N VAL A 14 12.31 -31.16 -47.15
CA VAL A 14 12.47 -31.98 -45.93
C VAL A 14 11.49 -31.52 -44.84
N LEU A 15 11.34 -30.21 -44.63
CA LEU A 15 10.39 -29.67 -43.65
C LEU A 15 8.94 -30.01 -44.03
N LEU A 16 8.59 -29.98 -45.32
CA LEU A 16 7.27 -30.38 -45.81
C LEU A 16 7.01 -31.88 -45.58
N ILE A 17 8.01 -32.73 -45.81
CA ILE A 17 7.89 -34.18 -45.58
C ILE A 17 7.71 -34.46 -44.08
N VAL A 18 8.45 -33.76 -43.22
CA VAL A 18 8.30 -33.89 -41.76
C VAL A 18 6.92 -33.44 -41.31
N THR A 19 6.39 -32.32 -41.80
CA THR A 19 5.05 -31.85 -41.42
C THR A 19 3.96 -32.82 -41.88
N ILE A 20 4.05 -33.35 -43.11
CA ILE A 20 3.10 -34.36 -43.62
C ILE A 20 3.18 -35.65 -42.78
N ALA A 21 4.38 -36.10 -42.42
CA ALA A 21 4.56 -37.28 -41.57
C ALA A 21 3.95 -37.08 -40.17
N THR A 22 4.16 -35.90 -39.56
CA THR A 22 3.54 -35.58 -38.26
C THR A 22 2.02 -35.52 -38.35
N LEU A 23 1.47 -35.01 -39.45
CA LEU A 23 0.03 -34.98 -39.69
C LEU A 23 -0.55 -36.40 -39.89
N GLY A 24 0.19 -37.28 -40.58
CA GLY A 24 -0.20 -38.68 -40.73
C GLY A 24 -0.25 -39.43 -39.40
N VAL A 25 0.73 -39.19 -38.51
CA VAL A 25 0.77 -39.78 -37.17
C VAL A 25 -0.37 -39.24 -36.29
N THR A 26 -0.66 -37.93 -36.32
CA THR A 26 -1.78 -37.37 -35.54
C THR A 26 -3.13 -37.87 -36.02
N ILE A 27 -3.34 -38.00 -37.34
CA ILE A 27 -4.56 -38.60 -37.89
C ILE A 27 -4.68 -40.08 -37.50
N ALA A 28 -3.59 -40.85 -37.59
CA ALA A 28 -3.60 -42.26 -37.18
C ALA A 28 -3.96 -42.42 -35.70
N ILE A 29 -3.37 -41.59 -34.82
CA ILE A 29 -3.70 -41.57 -33.38
C ILE A 29 -5.18 -41.24 -33.18
N LEU A 30 -5.70 -40.22 -33.87
CA LEU A 30 -7.10 -39.81 -33.77
C LEU A 30 -8.05 -40.93 -34.22
N VAL A 31 -7.73 -41.63 -35.32
CA VAL A 31 -8.51 -42.78 -35.82
C VAL A 31 -8.48 -43.95 -34.83
N THR A 32 -7.33 -44.25 -34.22
CA THR A 32 -7.27 -45.29 -33.16
C THR A 32 -8.05 -44.88 -31.90
N MET A 33 -8.07 -43.60 -31.54
CA MET A 33 -8.90 -43.13 -30.41
C MET A 33 -10.39 -43.25 -30.71
N ILE A 34 -10.84 -42.83 -31.90
CA ILE A 34 -12.24 -42.96 -32.34
C ILE A 34 -12.65 -44.45 -32.43
N ASN A 35 -11.78 -45.32 -32.95
CA ASN A 35 -12.07 -46.75 -33.00
C ASN A 35 -12.07 -47.42 -31.62
N ASN A 36 -11.29 -46.91 -30.65
CA ASN A 36 -11.36 -47.39 -29.27
C ASN A 36 -12.64 -46.90 -28.55
N GLU A 37 -13.12 -45.68 -28.82
CA GLU A 37 -14.43 -45.22 -28.33
C GLU A 37 -15.58 -46.08 -28.90
N ASN A 38 -15.53 -46.44 -30.18
CA ASN A 38 -16.53 -47.31 -30.81
C ASN A 38 -16.42 -48.78 -30.35
N LYS A 39 -15.25 -49.25 -29.92
CA LYS A 39 -15.09 -50.58 -29.30
C LYS A 39 -15.54 -50.62 -27.84
N SER A 40 -15.40 -49.51 -27.11
CA SER A 40 -15.85 -49.39 -25.72
C SER A 40 -17.38 -49.26 -25.60
N SER A 41 -18.10 -49.00 -26.69
CA SER A 41 -19.56 -48.83 -26.69
C SER A 41 -20.35 -50.10 -26.98
N ASP A 42 -19.70 -51.21 -27.37
CA ASP A 42 -20.37 -52.48 -27.72
C ASP A 42 -20.15 -53.62 -26.70
N SER A 43 -19.52 -53.37 -25.56
CA SER A 43 -19.36 -54.37 -24.50
C SER A 43 -19.59 -53.77 -23.10
N ASP A 44 -20.83 -53.41 -22.80
CA ASP A 44 -21.35 -53.45 -21.42
C ASP A 44 -22.89 -53.38 -21.43
N SER A 45 -23.50 -54.49 -21.85
CA SER A 45 -24.90 -54.79 -21.56
C SER A 45 -24.99 -55.43 -20.17
N SER A 46 -24.95 -54.61 -19.11
CA SER A 46 -25.71 -54.81 -17.85
C SER A 46 -25.21 -53.91 -16.71
N SER A 47 -25.86 -52.77 -16.52
CA SER A 47 -26.52 -52.46 -15.24
C SER A 47 -27.15 -51.07 -15.29
N SER A 48 -28.43 -51.05 -14.96
CA SER A 48 -29.22 -49.85 -14.73
C SER A 48 -28.62 -49.05 -13.56
N GLY A 49 -27.86 -48.00 -13.87
CA GLY A 49 -27.42 -46.98 -12.93
C GLY A 49 -27.16 -45.69 -13.69
N SER A 50 -28.06 -44.72 -13.57
CA SER A 50 -28.00 -43.41 -14.22
C SER A 50 -26.60 -42.80 -14.20
N ALA A 51 -25.86 -42.88 -15.32
CA ALA A 51 -24.59 -42.19 -15.49
C ALA A 51 -24.87 -40.69 -15.52
N ASN A 52 -24.51 -39.98 -14.44
CA ASN A 52 -24.63 -38.53 -14.41
C ASN A 52 -23.73 -37.94 -15.50
N LYS A 53 -24.25 -36.99 -16.28
CA LYS A 53 -23.59 -36.31 -17.43
C LYS A 53 -22.15 -35.82 -17.19
N VAL A 54 -21.71 -35.73 -15.94
CA VAL A 54 -20.42 -35.20 -15.51
C VAL A 54 -19.39 -36.27 -15.12
N ASN A 55 -19.74 -37.56 -15.19
CA ASN A 55 -18.88 -38.69 -14.80
C ASN A 55 -18.31 -38.58 -13.36
N VAL A 56 -19.02 -37.86 -12.48
CA VAL A 56 -18.68 -37.70 -11.06
C VAL A 56 -19.47 -38.75 -10.26
N PRO A 57 -18.81 -39.59 -9.44
CA PRO A 57 -19.49 -40.53 -8.56
C PRO A 57 -20.46 -39.80 -7.63
N LEU A 58 -21.60 -40.42 -7.32
CA LEU A 58 -22.52 -39.85 -6.33
C LEU A 58 -21.80 -39.71 -4.98
N PRO A 59 -21.81 -38.52 -4.37
CA PRO A 59 -21.12 -38.30 -3.12
C PRO A 59 -21.77 -39.12 -2.00
N LYS A 60 -20.95 -39.75 -1.15
CA LYS A 60 -21.44 -40.44 0.06
C LYS A 60 -22.13 -39.42 0.97
N GLN A 61 -23.39 -39.66 1.29
CA GLN A 61 -24.15 -38.84 2.22
C GLN A 61 -23.67 -39.14 3.64
N ILE A 62 -23.50 -38.09 4.46
CA ILE A 62 -23.19 -38.23 5.87
C ILE A 62 -24.46 -38.01 6.71
N SER A 63 -24.61 -38.74 7.81
CA SER A 63 -25.75 -38.63 8.72
C SER A 63 -25.63 -37.42 9.65
N THR A 64 -26.75 -36.92 10.16
CA THR A 64 -26.83 -35.83 11.16
C THR A 64 -26.04 -36.09 12.45
N GLY A 65 -25.78 -37.35 12.81
CA GLY A 65 -24.94 -37.73 13.94
C GLY A 65 -23.43 -37.69 13.70
N ASN A 66 -22.97 -37.34 12.49
CA ASN A 66 -21.56 -37.16 12.19
C ASN A 66 -21.10 -35.77 12.63
N GLU A 67 -19.94 -35.66 13.28
CA GLU A 67 -19.39 -34.38 13.77
C GLU A 67 -19.20 -33.33 12.67
N ASN A 68 -18.97 -33.75 11.42
CA ASN A 68 -18.76 -32.87 10.27
C ASN A 68 -20.06 -32.52 9.52
N TYR A 69 -21.23 -33.02 9.96
CA TYR A 69 -22.50 -32.85 9.25
C TYR A 69 -22.86 -31.39 9.00
N TYR A 70 -22.83 -30.58 10.05
CA TYR A 70 -23.20 -29.17 9.94
C TYR A 70 -22.17 -28.40 9.12
N GLY A 71 -20.88 -28.66 9.30
CA GLY A 71 -19.83 -28.02 8.49
C GLY A 71 -19.96 -28.30 6.98
N TYR A 72 -20.25 -29.55 6.58
CA TYR A 72 -20.49 -29.86 5.17
C TYR A 72 -21.82 -29.32 4.66
N LYS A 73 -22.87 -29.32 5.49
CA LYS A 73 -24.14 -28.70 5.13
C LYS A 73 -23.95 -27.21 4.83
N ASP A 74 -23.26 -26.49 5.71
CA ASP A 74 -22.99 -25.06 5.56
C ASP A 74 -22.16 -24.77 4.31
N ALA A 75 -21.12 -25.58 4.04
CA ALA A 75 -20.32 -25.45 2.82
C ALA A 75 -21.14 -25.68 1.53
N VAL A 76 -22.03 -26.68 1.53
CA VAL A 76 -22.91 -26.96 0.38
C VAL A 76 -23.91 -25.83 0.17
N GLU A 77 -24.52 -25.30 1.24
CA GLU A 77 -25.43 -24.16 1.17
C GLU A 77 -24.72 -22.92 0.64
N LEU A 78 -23.51 -22.62 1.14
CA LEU A 78 -22.66 -21.54 0.65
C LEU A 78 -22.41 -21.66 -0.86
N PHE A 79 -21.88 -22.79 -1.32
CA PHE A 79 -21.56 -22.95 -2.74
C PHE A 79 -22.80 -22.89 -3.62
N LYS A 80 -23.88 -23.59 -3.25
CA LYS A 80 -25.12 -23.59 -4.04
C LYS A 80 -25.71 -22.20 -4.24
N ASN A 81 -25.62 -21.33 -3.23
CA ASN A 81 -26.15 -19.98 -3.30
C ASN A 81 -25.33 -19.07 -4.23
N HIS A 82 -24.08 -19.42 -4.53
CA HIS A 82 -23.20 -18.62 -5.39
C HIS A 82 -23.24 -19.06 -6.86
N LEU A 83 -23.49 -20.37 -7.08
CA LEU A 83 -23.50 -20.97 -8.40
C LEU A 83 -24.59 -20.37 -9.28
N ASN A 84 -24.20 -19.93 -10.48
CA ASN A 84 -25.12 -19.69 -11.58
C ASN A 84 -25.07 -20.86 -12.56
N ALA A 85 -25.87 -21.89 -12.28
CA ALA A 85 -25.94 -23.10 -13.11
C ALA A 85 -26.56 -22.88 -14.50
N THR A 86 -26.99 -21.66 -14.84
CA THR A 86 -27.42 -21.32 -16.21
C THR A 86 -26.24 -21.04 -17.15
N VAL A 87 -25.04 -20.85 -16.59
CA VAL A 87 -23.79 -20.61 -17.32
C VAL A 87 -22.98 -21.90 -17.37
N SER A 88 -22.37 -22.20 -18.53
CA SER A 88 -21.48 -23.36 -18.64
C SER A 88 -20.14 -23.07 -17.93
N PRO A 89 -19.67 -23.96 -17.03
CA PRO A 89 -18.35 -23.81 -16.40
C PRO A 89 -17.19 -23.87 -17.41
N CYS A 90 -17.39 -24.46 -18.58
CA CYS A 90 -16.39 -24.52 -19.64
C CYS A 90 -16.27 -23.19 -20.42
N ASP A 91 -17.30 -22.34 -20.35
CA ASP A 91 -17.34 -21.08 -21.10
C ASP A 91 -16.93 -19.89 -20.21
N ASP A 92 -17.47 -19.84 -18.99
CA ASP A 92 -17.10 -18.84 -17.99
C ASP A 92 -17.20 -19.45 -16.58
N PHE A 93 -16.10 -20.05 -16.12
CA PHE A 93 -16.04 -20.67 -14.81
C PHE A 93 -16.30 -19.67 -13.68
N TYR A 94 -15.87 -18.40 -13.83
CA TYR A 94 -16.10 -17.38 -12.81
C TYR A 94 -17.58 -17.06 -12.67
N LEU A 95 -18.28 -16.82 -13.78
CA LEU A 95 -19.72 -16.52 -13.73
C LEU A 95 -20.53 -17.76 -13.32
N TYR A 96 -20.11 -18.97 -13.72
CA TYR A 96 -20.69 -20.21 -13.21
C TYR A 96 -20.55 -20.31 -11.69
N THR A 97 -19.37 -20.02 -11.12
CA THR A 97 -19.14 -20.19 -9.68
C THR A 97 -19.69 -19.06 -8.82
N CYS A 98 -19.68 -17.82 -9.35
CA CYS A 98 -19.91 -16.60 -8.57
C CYS A 98 -21.09 -15.76 -9.08
N GLY A 99 -21.75 -16.17 -10.16
CA GLY A 99 -22.72 -15.32 -10.86
C GLY A 99 -24.00 -15.03 -10.10
N ASN A 100 -24.35 -15.84 -9.10
CA ASN A 100 -25.49 -15.61 -8.21
C ASN A 100 -25.07 -15.07 -6.83
N TYR A 101 -23.79 -14.77 -6.64
CA TYR A 101 -23.28 -14.30 -5.37
C TYR A 101 -23.82 -12.92 -5.01
N THR A 102 -24.57 -12.84 -3.91
CA THR A 102 -25.19 -11.60 -3.41
C THR A 102 -24.80 -11.28 -1.96
N ALA A 103 -24.00 -12.13 -1.32
CA ALA A 103 -23.56 -11.98 0.07
C ALA A 103 -22.22 -11.22 0.19
N SER A 104 -21.86 -10.82 1.41
CA SER A 104 -20.53 -10.27 1.73
C SER A 104 -19.43 -11.31 1.54
N MET A 105 -18.24 -10.88 1.10
CA MET A 105 -17.09 -11.75 0.81
C MET A 105 -16.78 -12.65 2.00
N SER A 106 -16.46 -13.92 1.73
CA SER A 106 -16.18 -14.92 2.78
C SER A 106 -15.06 -14.52 3.75
N PHE A 107 -14.08 -13.74 3.27
CA PHE A 107 -13.03 -13.18 4.10
C PHE A 107 -13.58 -12.10 5.05
N ASP A 108 -14.41 -11.17 4.58
CA ASP A 108 -15.05 -10.15 5.42
C ASP A 108 -15.89 -10.78 6.54
N MET A 109 -16.66 -11.83 6.21
CA MET A 109 -17.45 -12.55 7.22
C MET A 109 -16.56 -13.20 8.28
N SER A 110 -15.45 -13.82 7.84
CA SER A 110 -14.49 -14.45 8.74
C SER A 110 -13.75 -13.43 9.61
N ASP A 111 -13.36 -12.30 9.03
CA ASP A 111 -12.68 -11.21 9.73
C ASP A 111 -13.59 -10.55 10.76
N ASN A 112 -14.86 -10.33 10.42
CA ASN A 112 -15.86 -9.84 11.37
C ASN A 112 -16.07 -10.82 12.52
N ALA A 113 -16.23 -12.12 12.24
CA ALA A 113 -16.38 -13.13 13.28
C ALA A 113 -15.12 -13.24 14.16
N ASN A 114 -13.93 -13.14 13.57
CA ASN A 114 -12.67 -13.11 14.32
C ASN A 114 -12.58 -11.86 15.22
N MET A 115 -12.98 -10.69 14.72
CA MET A 115 -13.03 -9.46 15.50
C MET A 115 -13.99 -9.57 16.68
N GLU A 116 -15.20 -10.09 16.46
CA GLU A 116 -16.18 -10.33 17.53
C GLU A 116 -15.63 -11.29 18.59
N ASN A 117 -15.08 -12.43 18.17
CA ASN A 117 -14.44 -13.38 19.08
C ASN A 117 -13.29 -12.78 19.88
N MET A 118 -12.46 -11.93 19.26
CA MET A 118 -11.39 -11.21 19.95
C MET A 118 -11.95 -10.23 21.00
N VAL A 119 -12.99 -9.46 20.66
CA VAL A 119 -13.64 -8.55 21.60
C VAL A 119 -14.23 -9.30 22.78
N ASP A 120 -14.92 -10.41 22.55
CA ASP A 120 -15.50 -11.25 23.60
C ASP A 120 -14.42 -11.78 24.58
N GLN A 121 -13.30 -12.24 24.05
CA GLN A 121 -12.18 -12.72 24.89
C GLN A 121 -11.48 -11.59 25.64
N LEU A 122 -11.20 -10.46 24.98
CA LEU A 122 -10.50 -9.32 25.58
C LEU A 122 -11.34 -8.60 26.64
N THR A 123 -12.68 -8.73 26.59
CA THR A 123 -13.59 -8.19 27.61
C THR A 123 -13.92 -9.18 28.73
N ASN A 124 -13.61 -10.47 28.56
CA ASN A 124 -13.78 -11.48 29.59
C ASN A 124 -12.65 -11.39 30.64
N MET A 125 -12.92 -10.69 31.74
CA MET A 125 -11.95 -10.48 32.81
C MET A 125 -11.43 -11.78 33.46
N SER A 126 -12.23 -12.85 33.48
CA SER A 126 -11.79 -14.15 34.01
C SER A 126 -10.71 -14.78 33.12
N TYR A 127 -10.96 -14.75 31.80
CA TYR A 127 -9.98 -15.18 30.80
C TYR A 127 -8.72 -14.30 30.86
N VAL A 128 -8.86 -12.98 30.84
CA VAL A 128 -7.71 -12.05 30.86
C VAL A 128 -6.87 -12.23 32.13
N SER A 129 -7.51 -12.33 33.31
CA SER A 129 -6.79 -12.46 34.59
C SER A 129 -5.98 -13.75 34.69
N SER A 130 -6.50 -14.84 34.11
CA SER A 130 -5.85 -16.15 34.07
C SER A 130 -4.86 -16.33 32.92
N SER A 131 -4.82 -15.39 31.97
CA SER A 131 -3.96 -15.47 30.78
C SER A 131 -2.51 -15.01 31.02
N PRO A 132 -1.58 -15.36 30.11
CA PRO A 132 -0.20 -14.86 30.12
C PRO A 132 -0.12 -13.33 30.00
N GLU A 133 1.00 -12.75 30.43
CA GLU A 133 1.21 -11.30 30.44
C GLU A 133 0.97 -10.60 29.08
N PRO A 134 1.40 -11.15 27.92
CA PRO A 134 1.10 -10.51 26.63
C PRO A 134 -0.40 -10.34 26.36
N VAL A 135 -1.24 -11.30 26.79
CA VAL A 135 -2.70 -11.19 26.63
C VAL A 135 -3.26 -10.09 27.53
N LYS A 136 -2.75 -9.98 28.76
CA LYS A 136 -3.11 -8.89 29.70
C LYS A 136 -2.75 -7.53 29.15
N GLN A 137 -1.57 -7.41 28.54
CA GLN A 137 -1.12 -6.18 27.89
C GLN A 137 -2.01 -5.79 26.71
N VAL A 138 -2.37 -6.76 25.85
CA VAL A 138 -3.31 -6.51 24.74
C VAL A 138 -4.69 -6.10 25.25
N ALA A 139 -5.23 -6.77 26.27
CA ALA A 139 -6.51 -6.41 26.87
C ALA A 139 -6.49 -5.01 27.49
N TRP A 140 -5.42 -4.66 28.21
CA TRP A 140 -5.21 -3.32 28.75
C TRP A 140 -5.17 -2.26 27.64
N TYR A 141 -4.40 -2.50 26.57
CA TYR A 141 -4.29 -1.58 25.43
C TYR A 141 -5.63 -1.41 24.70
N PHE A 142 -6.33 -2.53 24.44
CA PHE A 142 -7.68 -2.53 23.87
C PHE A 142 -8.64 -1.66 24.71
N GLN A 143 -8.61 -1.80 26.04
CA GLN A 143 -9.44 -0.98 26.93
C GLN A 143 -9.11 0.51 26.84
N GLN A 144 -7.83 0.89 26.69
CA GLN A 144 -7.46 2.30 26.45
C GLN A 144 -8.08 2.81 25.14
N CYS A 145 -8.02 2.02 24.06
CA CYS A 145 -8.64 2.38 22.79
C CYS A 145 -10.16 2.51 22.90
N VAL A 146 -10.84 1.58 23.59
CA VAL A 146 -12.29 1.66 23.82
C VAL A 146 -12.65 2.94 24.58
N ASN A 147 -11.96 3.22 25.68
CA ASN A 147 -12.20 4.44 26.48
C ASN A 147 -11.97 5.71 25.66
N ALA A 148 -10.90 5.74 24.86
CA ALA A 148 -10.61 6.87 23.97
C ALA A 148 -11.69 7.05 22.90
N ARG A 149 -12.17 5.95 22.29
CA ARG A 149 -13.20 5.99 21.23
C ARG A 149 -14.57 6.36 21.78
N LEU A 150 -14.93 5.94 22.99
CA LEU A 150 -16.16 6.37 23.67
C LEU A 150 -16.17 7.88 23.95
N ASN A 151 -15.00 8.49 24.14
CA ASN A 151 -14.84 9.93 24.38
C ASN A 151 -14.23 10.68 23.18
N TRP A 152 -14.32 10.11 21.97
CA TRP A 152 -13.51 10.56 20.83
C TRP A 152 -13.70 12.04 20.49
N THR A 153 -14.96 12.50 20.43
CA THR A 153 -15.30 13.88 20.11
C THR A 153 -14.58 14.88 21.01
N ASP A 154 -14.54 14.61 22.31
CA ASP A 154 -13.86 15.47 23.28
C ASP A 154 -12.33 15.34 23.22
N LEU A 155 -11.81 14.16 22.90
CA LEU A 155 -10.38 13.90 22.78
C LEU A 155 -9.75 14.65 21.60
N VAL A 156 -10.48 14.76 20.48
CA VAL A 156 -9.96 15.40 19.25
C VAL A 156 -10.40 16.85 19.05
N LYS A 157 -11.28 17.40 19.92
CA LYS A 157 -11.94 18.71 19.71
C LYS A 157 -10.98 19.88 19.48
N ASP A 158 -9.80 19.83 20.07
CA ASP A 158 -8.80 20.89 20.03
C ASP A 158 -7.66 20.60 19.03
N GLY A 159 -7.70 19.47 18.31
CA GLY A 159 -6.65 19.08 17.36
C GLY A 159 -5.28 18.91 18.01
N LYS A 160 -5.19 18.72 19.33
CA LYS A 160 -3.94 18.77 20.09
C LYS A 160 -2.92 17.73 19.66
N VAL A 161 -3.35 16.52 19.28
CA VAL A 161 -2.42 15.48 18.81
C VAL A 161 -1.67 15.95 17.55
N VAL A 162 -2.41 16.46 16.57
CA VAL A 162 -1.84 17.00 15.32
C VAL A 162 -0.94 18.20 15.60
N MET A 163 -1.40 19.15 16.42
CA MET A 163 -0.61 20.33 16.77
C MET A 163 0.66 19.98 17.56
N ASN A 164 0.61 18.98 18.44
CA ASN A 164 1.81 18.53 19.14
C ASN A 164 2.85 17.96 18.16
N ALA A 165 2.43 17.22 17.14
CA ALA A 165 3.32 16.73 16.09
C ALA A 165 3.94 17.90 15.29
N ILE A 166 3.12 18.86 14.85
CA ILE A 166 3.59 20.08 14.16
C ILE A 166 4.60 20.84 15.03
N ASN A 167 4.27 21.08 16.30
CA ASN A 167 5.13 21.84 17.22
C ASN A 167 6.47 21.15 17.49
N ARG A 168 6.48 19.82 17.57
CA ARG A 168 7.73 19.06 17.72
C ARG A 168 8.65 19.22 16.52
N VAL A 169 8.13 19.17 15.30
CA VAL A 169 8.90 19.43 14.09
C VAL A 169 9.37 20.89 14.04
N ALA A 170 8.48 21.84 14.34
CA ALA A 170 8.78 23.27 14.30
C ALA A 170 9.84 23.71 15.33
N LYS A 171 9.95 22.99 16.45
CA LYS A 171 10.94 23.25 17.50
C LYS A 171 12.39 23.13 16.98
N GLY A 172 12.61 22.32 15.93
CA GLY A 172 13.94 22.03 15.40
C GLY A 172 14.82 21.25 16.39
N ASN A 173 16.09 21.08 16.03
CA ASN A 173 17.11 20.52 16.90
C ASN A 173 17.68 21.61 17.82
N GLU A 174 17.68 21.36 19.13
CA GLU A 174 18.21 22.30 20.14
C GLU A 174 19.70 22.63 19.94
N SER A 175 20.49 21.68 19.40
CA SER A 175 21.91 21.89 19.13
C SER A 175 22.18 22.64 17.81
N SER A 176 21.17 22.85 16.96
CA SER A 176 21.32 23.57 15.67
C SER A 176 20.02 24.28 15.28
N PRO A 177 19.56 25.23 16.12
CA PRO A 177 18.22 25.80 16.00
C PRO A 177 18.07 26.72 14.79
N GLU A 178 19.15 27.36 14.32
CA GLU A 178 19.10 28.29 13.18
C GLU A 178 18.80 27.55 11.87
N GLU A 179 19.43 26.37 11.70
CA GLU A 179 19.35 25.58 10.48
C GLU A 179 18.15 24.62 10.43
N THR A 180 17.52 24.31 11.57
CA THR A 180 16.50 23.25 11.66
C THR A 180 15.10 23.73 12.04
N ARG A 181 14.93 24.99 12.42
CA ARG A 181 13.61 25.55 12.75
C ARG A 181 12.90 26.08 11.53
N PHE A 182 11.85 25.38 11.11
CA PHE A 182 10.99 25.79 10.01
C PHE A 182 9.53 25.78 10.47
N PRO A 183 8.81 26.91 10.46
CA PRO A 183 7.39 26.92 10.82
C PRO A 183 6.54 26.29 9.70
N PHE A 184 5.34 25.84 10.05
CA PHE A 184 4.38 25.36 9.07
C PHE A 184 3.69 26.53 8.36
N TYR A 185 4.27 27.02 7.26
CA TYR A 185 3.82 28.23 6.56
C TYR A 185 2.37 28.16 6.06
N MET A 186 1.86 26.97 5.72
CA MET A 186 0.46 26.81 5.30
C MET A 186 -0.53 27.13 6.43
N LEU A 187 -0.18 26.81 7.68
CA LEU A 187 -0.99 27.12 8.86
C LEU A 187 -0.70 28.53 9.40
N HIS A 188 0.56 28.98 9.31
CA HIS A 188 1.02 30.29 9.76
C HIS A 188 1.41 31.18 8.57
N GLN A 189 0.42 31.56 7.76
CA GLN A 189 0.64 32.19 6.45
C GLN A 189 1.35 33.55 6.49
N ASN A 190 1.34 34.22 7.64
CA ASN A 190 1.99 35.52 7.85
C ASN A 190 3.48 35.40 8.24
N GLU A 191 3.97 34.18 8.52
CA GLU A 191 5.38 33.96 8.81
C GLU A 191 6.24 34.24 7.57
N THR A 192 7.39 34.86 7.79
CA THR A 192 8.34 35.11 6.70
C THR A 192 8.96 33.78 6.26
N VAL A 193 8.82 33.46 4.97
CA VAL A 193 9.41 32.26 4.38
C VAL A 193 10.92 32.37 4.44
N LYS A 194 11.57 31.41 5.09
CA LYS A 194 13.03 31.33 5.16
C LYS A 194 13.61 30.90 3.81
N GLU A 195 14.90 31.15 3.65
CA GLU A 195 15.69 30.54 2.58
C GLU A 195 15.54 29.03 2.54
N PHE A 196 15.86 28.45 1.38
CA PHE A 196 15.75 27.00 1.18
C PHE A 196 16.57 26.26 2.26
N PRO A 197 16.03 25.19 2.89
CA PRO A 197 16.75 24.46 3.93
C PRO A 197 18.12 24.01 3.43
N ASN A 198 19.17 24.32 4.20
CA ASN A 198 20.52 23.82 3.91
C ASN A 198 20.61 22.30 4.16
N SER A 199 21.77 21.69 3.91
CA SER A 199 21.94 20.23 4.05
C SER A 199 21.56 19.69 5.43
N LYS A 200 21.84 20.44 6.50
CA LYS A 200 21.45 20.10 7.87
C LYS A 200 19.96 20.23 8.10
N GLY A 201 19.35 21.30 7.60
CA GLY A 201 17.91 21.52 7.64
C GLY A 201 17.14 20.44 6.89
N LEU A 202 17.60 20.04 5.69
CA LEU A 202 17.04 18.92 4.93
C LEU A 202 17.22 17.59 5.67
N GLY A 203 18.42 17.31 6.19
CA GLY A 203 18.68 16.11 6.98
C GLY A 203 17.75 16.01 8.19
N PHE A 204 17.55 17.10 8.93
CA PHE A 204 16.59 17.16 10.04
C PHE A 204 15.15 16.95 9.57
N LEU A 205 14.69 17.71 8.57
CA LEU A 205 13.30 17.64 8.09
C LEU A 205 12.94 16.27 7.52
N PHE A 206 13.84 15.59 6.82
CA PHE A 206 13.59 14.25 6.29
C PHE A 206 13.70 13.17 7.38
N GLY A 207 14.70 13.29 8.26
CA GLY A 207 14.98 12.30 9.29
C GLY A 207 13.99 12.36 10.45
N TYR A 208 13.75 13.55 11.01
CA TYR A 208 12.94 13.72 12.22
C TYR A 208 11.48 13.40 11.99
N THR A 209 10.89 13.83 10.87
CA THR A 209 9.49 13.48 10.59
C THR A 209 9.34 11.99 10.37
N SER A 210 10.30 11.32 9.74
CA SER A 210 10.30 9.86 9.58
C SER A 210 10.42 9.13 10.92
N GLY A 211 11.49 9.39 11.68
CA GLY A 211 11.79 8.65 12.92
C GLY A 211 10.95 9.08 14.13
N GLY A 212 10.75 10.39 14.29
CA GLY A 212 9.99 11.00 15.38
C GLY A 212 8.48 10.84 15.19
N GLU A 213 7.99 11.26 14.03
CA GLU A 213 6.55 11.39 13.75
C GLU A 213 5.96 10.25 12.91
N GLY A 214 6.78 9.33 12.36
CA GLY A 214 6.29 8.24 11.49
C GLY A 214 5.81 8.75 10.13
N ALA A 215 6.28 9.91 9.69
CA ALA A 215 5.83 10.63 8.51
C ALA A 215 6.99 10.87 7.54
N SER A 216 7.36 9.82 6.79
CA SER A 216 8.37 9.89 5.73
C SER A 216 7.89 10.72 4.54
N ASN A 217 8.84 11.35 3.85
CA ASN A 217 8.54 12.31 2.77
C ASN A 217 9.49 12.13 1.57
N LEU A 218 10.46 13.01 1.32
CA LEU A 218 11.33 12.97 0.16
C LEU A 218 12.40 11.86 0.24
N LEU A 219 12.67 11.34 1.44
CA LEU A 219 13.61 10.25 1.68
C LEU A 219 13.03 9.31 2.73
N THR A 220 12.94 8.02 2.40
CA THR A 220 12.24 7.06 3.26
C THR A 220 13.25 6.11 3.91
N PRO A 221 13.49 6.23 5.23
CA PRO A 221 14.30 5.27 5.96
C PRO A 221 13.50 4.02 6.29
N LEU A 222 14.11 2.86 6.17
CA LEU A 222 13.55 1.59 6.63
C LEU A 222 14.66 0.68 7.17
N THR A 223 14.27 -0.28 8.00
CA THR A 223 15.16 -1.36 8.44
C THR A 223 14.52 -2.66 7.99
N ASP A 224 15.25 -3.45 7.23
CA ASP A 224 14.78 -4.73 6.74
C ASP A 224 15.93 -5.75 6.79
N THR A 225 15.59 -7.01 6.56
CA THR A 225 16.51 -8.12 6.43
C THR A 225 17.56 -7.79 5.37
N ASN A 226 18.81 -7.97 5.74
CA ASN A 226 19.91 -7.95 4.79
C ASN A 226 19.86 -9.24 3.96
N TRP A 227 19.03 -9.27 2.92
CA TRP A 227 18.70 -10.49 2.18
C TRP A 227 19.90 -11.18 1.52
N THR A 228 21.00 -10.47 1.27
CA THR A 228 22.25 -11.06 0.77
C THR A 228 23.01 -11.81 1.86
N ASN A 229 22.75 -11.52 3.15
CA ASN A 229 23.39 -12.16 4.30
C ASN A 229 22.47 -12.17 5.56
N PRO A 230 21.30 -12.82 5.51
CA PRO A 230 20.29 -12.71 6.58
C PRO A 230 20.71 -13.36 7.90
N HIS A 231 21.68 -14.29 7.86
CA HIS A 231 22.21 -14.99 9.03
C HIS A 231 23.59 -14.50 9.47
N GLY A 232 24.13 -13.46 8.82
CA GLY A 232 25.41 -12.87 9.19
C GLY A 232 25.32 -11.97 10.42
N ASN A 233 26.46 -11.41 10.83
CA ASN A 233 26.56 -10.47 11.96
C ASN A 233 25.70 -9.20 11.76
N ASN A 234 25.36 -8.86 10.51
CA ASN A 234 24.42 -7.80 10.15
C ASN A 234 23.25 -8.41 9.35
N GLY A 235 22.45 -9.27 10.00
CA GLY A 235 21.25 -9.89 9.41
C GLY A 235 20.16 -8.89 9.02
N TYR A 236 20.25 -7.65 9.51
CA TYR A 236 19.42 -6.51 9.13
C TYR A 236 20.30 -5.37 8.61
N ALA A 237 19.75 -4.57 7.70
CA ALA A 237 20.40 -3.38 7.17
C ALA A 237 19.44 -2.18 7.22
N PHE A 238 20.02 -0.99 7.27
CA PHE A 238 19.30 0.27 7.13
C PHE A 238 19.23 0.62 5.65
N PHE A 239 18.03 0.72 5.10
CA PHE A 239 17.81 1.10 3.71
C PHE A 239 17.30 2.53 3.63
N ILE A 240 17.64 3.16 2.50
CA ILE A 240 17.23 4.51 2.12
C ILE A 240 16.53 4.39 0.78
N ASP A 241 15.24 4.69 0.78
CA ASP A 241 14.38 4.55 -0.41
C ASP A 241 13.92 5.90 -0.98
N GLN A 242 13.34 5.82 -2.16
CA GLN A 242 12.71 6.92 -2.90
C GLN A 242 11.62 7.63 -2.07
N PRO A 243 11.13 8.80 -2.54
CA PRO A 243 10.10 9.55 -1.82
C PRO A 243 8.84 8.74 -1.50
N SER A 244 8.32 8.91 -0.29
CA SER A 244 6.94 8.60 0.10
C SER A 244 6.01 9.75 -0.29
N THR A 245 5.07 9.49 -1.19
CA THR A 245 4.06 10.47 -1.66
C THR A 245 2.77 10.41 -0.84
N LEU A 246 2.00 11.50 -0.84
CA LEU A 246 0.71 11.62 -0.14
C LEU A 246 -0.39 10.76 -0.76
N LEU A 247 -0.21 10.36 -2.03
CA LEU A 247 -0.99 9.33 -2.70
C LEU A 247 -0.09 8.15 -3.10
N PRO A 248 -0.63 6.91 -3.13
CA PRO A 248 0.06 5.77 -3.72
C PRO A 248 0.48 6.00 -5.18
N TYR A 249 1.64 5.44 -5.57
CA TYR A 249 2.20 5.54 -6.93
C TYR A 249 1.19 5.18 -8.04
N THR A 250 0.40 4.13 -7.83
CA THR A 250 -0.62 3.68 -8.78
C THR A 250 -1.67 4.76 -9.09
N TYR A 251 -1.98 5.64 -8.13
CA TYR A 251 -2.95 6.72 -8.34
C TYR A 251 -2.39 7.84 -9.21
N HIS A 252 -1.10 8.14 -9.10
CA HIS A 252 -0.42 9.08 -9.98
C HIS A 252 -0.30 8.56 -11.42
N THR A 253 -0.17 7.25 -11.62
CA THR A 253 0.07 6.67 -12.95
C THR A 253 -1.18 6.19 -13.67
N LYS A 254 -2.19 5.70 -12.94
CA LYS A 254 -3.39 5.09 -13.55
C LYS A 254 -4.68 5.91 -13.41
N ALA A 255 -4.75 6.85 -12.47
CA ALA A 255 -6.00 7.52 -12.12
C ALA A 255 -5.81 8.98 -11.64
N TRP A 256 -4.80 9.67 -12.18
CA TRP A 256 -4.38 10.99 -11.69
C TRP A 256 -5.49 12.04 -11.76
N ASP A 257 -6.27 12.09 -12.83
CA ASP A 257 -7.35 13.08 -13.03
C ASP A 257 -8.41 13.03 -11.94
N PHE A 258 -8.69 11.83 -11.41
CA PHE A 258 -9.60 11.67 -10.29
C PHE A 258 -8.91 12.05 -8.97
N PHE A 259 -7.71 11.51 -8.73
CA PHE A 259 -7.08 11.60 -7.43
C PHE A 259 -6.38 12.93 -7.13
N GLN A 260 -5.98 13.70 -8.15
CA GLN A 260 -5.45 15.06 -7.94
C GLN A 260 -6.48 15.96 -7.27
N ASN A 261 -7.75 15.85 -7.68
CA ASN A 261 -8.85 16.63 -7.14
C ASN A 261 -9.18 16.20 -5.70
N GLN A 262 -9.09 14.91 -5.41
CA GLN A 262 -9.30 14.37 -4.07
C GLN A 262 -8.18 14.80 -3.11
N LEU A 263 -6.92 14.72 -3.53
CA LEU A 263 -5.78 15.17 -2.72
C LEU A 263 -5.88 16.68 -2.45
N PHE A 264 -6.17 17.49 -3.47
CA PHE A 264 -6.39 18.93 -3.31
C PHE A 264 -7.50 19.22 -2.28
N ALA A 265 -8.66 18.59 -2.43
CA ALA A 265 -9.78 18.78 -1.51
C ALA A 265 -9.44 18.29 -0.09
N ARG A 266 -8.70 17.19 0.05
CA ARG A 266 -8.23 16.66 1.34
C ARG A 266 -7.33 17.67 2.04
N ILE A 267 -6.32 18.20 1.35
CA ILE A 267 -5.39 19.19 1.92
C ILE A 267 -6.15 20.43 2.39
N VAL A 268 -6.97 21.04 1.53
CA VAL A 268 -7.71 22.26 1.86
C VAL A 268 -8.64 22.05 3.05
N ARG A 269 -9.45 20.97 3.06
CA ARG A 269 -10.39 20.70 4.15
C ARG A 269 -9.68 20.40 5.47
N THR A 270 -8.58 19.65 5.42
CA THR A 270 -7.77 19.33 6.60
C THR A 270 -7.18 20.59 7.20
N MET A 271 -6.59 21.46 6.38
CA MET A 271 -6.00 22.71 6.86
C MET A 271 -7.06 23.66 7.44
N LEU A 272 -8.23 23.78 6.80
CA LEU A 272 -9.34 24.57 7.34
C LEU A 272 -9.85 24.02 8.67
N LEU A 273 -9.96 22.70 8.81
CA LEU A 273 -10.38 22.07 10.05
C LEU A 273 -9.35 22.31 11.16
N LEU A 274 -8.06 22.07 10.87
CA LEU A 274 -6.97 22.30 11.81
C LEU A 274 -6.93 23.77 12.24
N ALA A 275 -6.94 24.71 11.29
CA ALA A 275 -6.94 26.15 11.60
C ALA A 275 -8.14 26.55 12.47
N LYS A 276 -9.33 25.99 12.21
CA LYS A 276 -10.51 26.21 13.05
C LYS A 276 -10.30 25.75 14.49
N THR A 277 -9.68 24.59 14.71
CA THR A 277 -9.37 24.12 16.09
C THR A 277 -8.45 25.09 16.83
N GLN A 278 -7.55 25.75 16.10
CA GLN A 278 -6.58 26.70 16.64
C GLN A 278 -7.07 28.16 16.62
N LYS A 279 -8.31 28.42 16.19
CA LYS A 279 -8.87 29.77 16.00
C LYS A 279 -8.01 30.64 15.06
N ILE A 280 -7.36 30.01 14.09
CA ILE A 280 -6.58 30.68 13.04
C ILE A 280 -7.51 30.91 11.84
N GLN A 281 -7.51 32.14 11.32
CA GLN A 281 -8.16 32.45 10.05
C GLN A 281 -7.12 32.35 8.93
N LEU A 282 -7.35 31.44 7.98
CA LEU A 282 -6.52 31.29 6.80
C LEU A 282 -7.03 32.19 5.67
N ASP A 283 -6.10 32.82 4.95
CA ASP A 283 -6.35 33.42 3.65
C ASP A 283 -6.60 32.31 2.61
N MET A 284 -7.79 32.32 2.02
CA MET A 284 -8.25 31.27 1.12
C MET A 284 -7.45 31.22 -0.20
N PRO A 285 -7.17 32.35 -0.89
CA PRO A 285 -6.29 32.36 -2.06
C PRO A 285 -4.92 31.73 -1.79
N THR A 286 -4.28 32.10 -0.68
CA THR A 286 -2.97 31.55 -0.28
C THR A 286 -3.06 30.05 0.01
N LEU A 287 -4.08 29.61 0.76
CA LEU A 287 -4.29 28.19 1.06
C LEU A 287 -4.50 27.34 -0.21
N VAL A 288 -5.30 27.87 -1.15
CA VAL A 288 -5.57 27.19 -2.43
C VAL A 288 -4.31 27.13 -3.30
N ALA A 289 -3.50 28.18 -3.31
CA ALA A 289 -2.22 28.19 -4.03
C ALA A 289 -1.25 27.15 -3.45
N ASP A 290 -1.05 27.16 -2.12
CA ASP A 290 -0.20 26.20 -1.42
C ASP A 290 -0.65 24.75 -1.68
N ALA A 291 -1.96 24.48 -1.61
CA ALA A 291 -2.50 23.13 -1.86
C ALA A 291 -2.29 22.67 -3.30
N LYS A 292 -2.41 23.56 -4.30
CA LYS A 292 -2.12 23.23 -5.72
C LYS A 292 -0.64 22.90 -5.92
N GLU A 293 0.26 23.67 -5.32
CA GLU A 293 1.69 23.41 -5.40
C GLU A 293 2.08 22.09 -4.74
N ILE A 294 1.49 21.76 -3.59
CA ILE A 294 1.68 20.46 -2.93
C ILE A 294 1.23 19.31 -3.84
N VAL A 295 0.03 19.40 -4.44
CA VAL A 295 -0.49 18.35 -5.34
C VAL A 295 0.41 18.15 -6.56
N ARG A 296 0.89 19.25 -7.16
CA ARG A 296 1.84 19.20 -8.29
C ARG A 296 3.16 18.57 -7.88
N PHE A 297 3.68 18.96 -6.72
CA PHE A 297 4.94 18.45 -6.21
C PHE A 297 4.86 16.95 -5.88
N ASP A 298 3.77 16.50 -5.26
CA ASP A 298 3.51 15.09 -4.97
C ASP A 298 3.54 14.23 -6.24
N HIS A 299 2.85 14.69 -7.30
CA HIS A 299 2.86 14.02 -8.59
C HIS A 299 4.22 14.04 -9.28
N LEU A 300 4.98 15.13 -9.15
CA LEU A 300 6.34 15.23 -9.67
C LEU A 300 7.25 14.19 -9.00
N LEU A 301 7.19 14.07 -7.67
CA LEU A 301 7.97 13.08 -6.92
C LEU A 301 7.63 11.66 -7.34
N ALA A 302 6.34 11.33 -7.48
CA ALA A 302 5.90 10.01 -7.93
C ALA A 302 6.34 9.70 -9.37
N THR A 303 6.21 10.63 -10.31
CA THR A 303 6.40 10.34 -11.74
C THR A 303 7.82 10.51 -12.24
N LYS A 304 8.64 11.34 -11.58
CA LYS A 304 10.03 11.59 -11.98
C LYS A 304 11.01 10.97 -11.01
N TYR A 305 10.83 11.24 -9.71
CA TYR A 305 11.79 10.88 -8.66
C TYR A 305 11.53 9.53 -8.01
N SER A 306 10.62 8.73 -8.56
CA SER A 306 10.35 7.36 -8.13
C SER A 306 10.48 6.39 -9.30
N THR A 307 10.68 5.12 -8.97
CA THR A 307 10.72 3.99 -9.92
C THR A 307 9.42 3.19 -9.81
N ASP A 308 8.93 2.67 -10.93
CA ASP A 308 7.68 1.93 -10.99
C ASP A 308 7.74 0.56 -10.28
N ASP A 309 6.58 0.09 -9.80
CA ASP A 309 6.46 -1.16 -9.04
C ASP A 309 6.96 -2.40 -9.81
N THR A 310 6.88 -2.42 -11.15
CA THR A 310 7.32 -3.58 -11.94
C THR A 310 8.84 -3.66 -11.93
N THR A 311 9.50 -2.53 -12.21
CA THR A 311 10.96 -2.44 -12.16
C THR A 311 11.50 -2.74 -10.76
N ARG A 312 10.81 -2.26 -9.72
CA ARG A 312 11.22 -2.46 -8.31
C ARG A 312 11.11 -3.89 -7.81
N ARG A 313 10.36 -4.77 -8.49
CA ARG A 313 10.33 -6.22 -8.18
C ARG A 313 11.65 -6.94 -8.54
N ASN A 314 12.58 -6.27 -9.20
CA ASN A 314 13.96 -6.75 -9.33
C ASN A 314 14.80 -6.26 -8.12
N TYR A 315 14.73 -7.02 -7.03
CA TYR A 315 15.34 -6.65 -5.74
C TYR A 315 16.86 -6.45 -5.80
N THR A 316 17.58 -7.20 -6.64
CA THR A 316 19.05 -7.08 -6.76
C THR A 316 19.49 -5.67 -7.14
N ARG A 317 18.77 -5.02 -8.04
CA ARG A 317 19.04 -3.63 -8.48
C ARG A 317 18.84 -2.61 -7.36
N SER A 318 17.98 -2.89 -6.38
CA SER A 318 17.75 -2.00 -5.23
C SER A 318 18.73 -2.25 -4.09
N TYR A 319 19.74 -3.11 -4.27
CA TYR A 319 20.76 -3.37 -3.25
C TYR A 319 22.07 -2.66 -3.62
N ASN A 320 22.17 -1.37 -3.25
CA ASN A 320 23.36 -0.56 -3.52
C ASN A 320 23.98 -0.13 -2.18
N PRO A 321 24.89 -0.94 -1.61
CA PRO A 321 25.53 -0.64 -0.34
C PRO A 321 26.47 0.55 -0.47
N MET A 322 26.39 1.46 0.50
CA MET A 322 27.26 2.63 0.63
C MET A 322 27.63 2.85 2.10
N THR A 323 28.87 3.26 2.36
CA THR A 323 29.30 3.82 3.64
C THR A 323 28.75 5.23 3.85
N ILE A 324 28.81 5.74 5.09
CA ILE A 324 28.42 7.13 5.39
C ILE A 324 29.26 8.15 4.62
N ASP A 325 30.54 7.86 4.37
CA ASP A 325 31.44 8.71 3.60
C ASP A 325 31.04 8.75 2.12
N GLU A 326 30.67 7.59 1.56
CA GLU A 326 30.18 7.51 0.18
C GLU A 326 28.84 8.21 0.00
N LEU A 327 27.91 8.05 0.96
CA LEU A 327 26.65 8.81 0.98
C LEU A 327 26.92 10.32 0.98
N SER A 328 27.77 10.78 1.90
CA SER A 328 28.07 12.21 2.06
C SER A 328 28.74 12.81 0.83
N LYS A 329 29.60 12.05 0.14
CA LYS A 329 30.24 12.49 -1.11
C LYS A 329 29.28 12.44 -2.30
N THR A 330 28.42 11.44 -2.37
CA THR A 330 27.53 11.21 -3.53
C THR A 330 26.30 12.09 -3.50
N TYR A 331 25.79 12.38 -2.30
CA TYR A 331 24.55 13.13 -2.06
C TYR A 331 24.77 14.26 -1.05
N PRO A 332 25.59 15.28 -1.38
CA PRO A 332 26.01 16.32 -0.43
C PRO A 332 24.93 17.33 -0.04
N SER A 333 23.79 17.34 -0.74
CA SER A 333 22.68 18.25 -0.42
C SER A 333 21.97 17.85 0.88
N ILE A 334 22.31 16.70 1.47
CA ILE A 334 21.73 16.18 2.71
C ILE A 334 22.87 15.92 3.71
N ASP A 335 22.73 16.43 4.92
CA ASP A 335 23.63 16.05 6.03
C ASP A 335 23.20 14.68 6.57
N TRP A 336 23.91 13.63 6.14
CA TRP A 336 23.54 12.24 6.44
C TRP A 336 23.66 11.89 7.92
N HIS A 337 24.58 12.52 8.66
CA HIS A 337 24.67 12.34 10.10
C HIS A 337 23.42 12.87 10.80
N THR A 338 22.98 14.08 10.45
CA THR A 338 21.75 14.68 10.96
C THR A 338 20.53 13.85 10.54
N PHE A 339 20.46 13.42 9.28
CA PHE A 339 19.37 12.55 8.82
C PHE A 339 19.27 11.26 9.65
N LEU A 340 20.36 10.50 9.76
CA LEU A 340 20.36 9.20 10.45
C LEU A 340 20.11 9.33 11.95
N LEU A 341 20.70 10.34 12.61
CA LEU A 341 20.43 10.60 14.05
C LEU A 341 18.94 10.84 14.31
N ASN A 342 18.25 11.53 13.40
CA ASN A 342 16.84 11.85 13.55
C ASN A 342 15.92 10.71 13.06
N ALA A 343 16.29 10.00 11.99
CA ALA A 343 15.55 8.84 11.50
C ALA A 343 15.55 7.68 12.51
N LEU A 344 16.63 7.54 13.28
CA LEU A 344 16.79 6.52 14.32
C LEU A 344 16.60 7.09 15.75
N ILE A 345 15.89 8.21 15.90
CA ILE A 345 15.77 8.91 17.19
C ILE A 345 15.17 8.05 18.32
N LYS A 346 14.33 7.06 17.98
CA LYS A 346 13.71 6.12 18.94
C LYS A 346 14.61 4.91 19.27
N ALA A 347 15.75 4.76 18.59
CA ALA A 347 16.67 3.63 18.72
C ALA A 347 18.12 4.12 18.84
N ARG A 348 18.41 4.84 19.94
CA ARG A 348 19.70 5.51 20.14
C ARG A 348 20.91 4.57 20.11
N ASN A 349 20.79 3.38 20.68
CA ASN A 349 21.85 2.36 20.61
C ASN A 349 22.15 1.93 19.17
N VAL A 350 21.13 1.90 18.30
CA VAL A 350 21.30 1.59 16.88
C VAL A 350 21.96 2.76 16.15
N SER A 351 21.53 4.00 16.40
CA SER A 351 22.14 5.18 15.76
C SER A 351 23.62 5.33 16.13
N GLU A 352 23.98 5.10 17.41
CA GLU A 352 25.36 5.08 17.88
C GLU A 352 26.19 3.98 17.19
N TYR A 353 25.63 2.78 16.99
CA TYR A 353 26.30 1.69 16.28
C TYR A 353 26.54 2.00 14.80
N VAL A 354 25.50 2.40 14.06
CA VAL A 354 25.63 2.59 12.59
C VAL A 354 26.49 3.80 12.24
N LEU A 355 26.39 4.89 13.02
CA LEU A 355 27.20 6.09 12.81
C LEU A 355 28.63 5.96 13.37
N GLY A 356 28.82 5.16 14.42
CA GLY A 356 30.13 4.89 15.00
C GLY A 356 30.99 3.90 14.19
N ASN A 357 30.38 3.21 13.21
CA ASN A 357 31.06 2.22 12.37
C ASN A 357 31.22 2.76 10.93
N ALA A 358 32.41 3.27 10.61
CA ALA A 358 32.72 3.80 9.29
C ALA A 358 32.59 2.77 8.14
N SER A 359 32.62 1.46 8.45
CA SER A 359 32.44 0.38 7.47
C SER A 359 31.00 -0.11 7.36
N TYR A 360 30.07 0.42 8.16
CA TYR A 360 28.65 0.07 8.05
C TYR A 360 28.11 0.43 6.67
N GLN A 361 27.34 -0.48 6.08
CA GLN A 361 26.77 -0.33 4.75
C GLN A 361 25.29 0.00 4.85
N TYR A 362 24.92 1.20 4.41
CA TYR A 362 23.54 1.62 4.19
C TYR A 362 23.13 1.21 2.78
N ILE A 363 21.91 0.70 2.61
CA ILE A 363 21.45 0.22 1.31
C ILE A 363 20.61 1.30 0.63
N VAL A 364 21.15 1.90 -0.43
CA VAL A 364 20.43 2.87 -1.25
C VAL A 364 19.60 2.13 -2.30
N MET A 365 18.28 2.25 -2.22
CA MET A 365 17.38 1.43 -3.06
C MET A 365 17.26 1.94 -4.48
N GLU A 366 17.25 3.26 -4.69
CA GLU A 366 17.11 3.86 -6.01
C GLU A 366 18.19 4.94 -6.22
N PRO A 367 19.47 4.56 -6.40
CA PRO A 367 20.59 5.49 -6.37
C PRO A 367 20.51 6.58 -7.44
N ASP A 368 19.95 6.28 -8.62
CA ASP A 368 19.75 7.26 -9.69
C ASP A 368 18.64 8.26 -9.37
N LYS A 369 17.56 7.79 -8.74
CA LYS A 369 16.45 8.66 -8.30
C LYS A 369 16.90 9.58 -7.17
N LEU A 370 17.65 9.04 -6.20
CA LEU A 370 18.24 9.83 -5.13
C LEU A 370 19.26 10.84 -5.66
N ARG A 371 20.07 10.46 -6.66
CA ARG A 371 21.00 11.40 -7.33
C ARG A 371 20.26 12.53 -8.01
N MET A 372 19.20 12.20 -8.76
CA MET A 372 18.38 13.20 -9.42
C MET A 372 17.74 14.15 -8.41
N LEU A 373 17.19 13.62 -7.31
CA LEU A 373 16.64 14.44 -6.23
C LEU A 373 17.71 15.37 -5.63
N ASN A 374 18.85 14.80 -5.24
CA ASN A 374 19.96 15.53 -4.63
C ASN A 374 20.45 16.70 -5.50
N ASN A 375 20.55 16.49 -6.81
CA ASN A 375 21.01 17.50 -7.76
C ASN A 375 20.00 18.66 -7.96
N ASN A 376 18.73 18.44 -7.63
CA ASN A 376 17.66 19.43 -7.82
C ASN A 376 17.26 20.13 -6.51
N LEU A 377 17.61 19.59 -5.33
CA LEU A 377 17.39 20.25 -4.04
C LEU A 377 18.09 21.62 -4.02
N GLY A 378 17.33 22.65 -3.66
CA GLY A 378 17.78 24.05 -3.67
C GLY A 378 17.57 24.78 -5.00
N SER A 379 17.20 24.08 -6.08
CA SER A 379 16.87 24.73 -7.36
C SER A 379 15.49 25.38 -7.32
N GLN A 380 15.40 26.64 -7.75
CA GLN A 380 14.12 27.35 -7.90
C GLN A 380 13.19 26.71 -8.92
N SER A 381 13.72 25.97 -9.91
CA SER A 381 12.92 25.25 -10.90
C SER A 381 12.36 23.92 -10.37
N PHE A 382 12.86 23.44 -9.23
CA PHE A 382 12.42 22.19 -8.62
C PHE A 382 11.26 22.40 -7.67
N VAL A 383 11.49 23.14 -6.58
CA VAL A 383 10.47 23.41 -5.55
C VAL A 383 10.86 24.62 -4.72
N SER A 384 9.88 25.43 -4.32
CA SER A 384 10.14 26.56 -3.41
C SER A 384 10.34 26.11 -1.96
N SER A 385 11.01 26.92 -1.14
CA SER A 385 11.15 26.68 0.31
C SER A 385 9.78 26.52 1.00
N ARG A 386 8.81 27.35 0.63
CA ARG A 386 7.43 27.28 1.16
C ARG A 386 6.79 25.93 0.82
N THR A 387 6.87 25.52 -0.45
CA THR A 387 6.24 24.29 -0.93
C THR A 387 6.85 23.04 -0.29
N ILE A 388 8.18 22.92 -0.23
CA ILE A 388 8.84 21.72 0.33
C ILE A 388 8.56 21.59 1.83
N ILE A 389 8.63 22.70 2.59
CA ILE A 389 8.36 22.70 4.02
C ILE A 389 6.88 22.37 4.28
N ASN A 390 5.96 22.99 3.55
CA ASN A 390 4.53 22.67 3.67
C ASN A 390 4.24 21.22 3.30
N TYR A 391 4.89 20.68 2.26
CA TYR A 391 4.75 19.28 1.86
C TYR A 391 5.15 18.32 2.98
N ILE A 392 6.29 18.57 3.64
CA ILE A 392 6.76 17.80 4.78
C ILE A 392 5.76 17.87 5.95
N TYR A 393 5.27 19.06 6.28
CA TYR A 393 4.24 19.21 7.31
C TYR A 393 2.91 18.56 6.94
N CYS A 394 2.54 18.54 5.66
CA CYS A 394 1.36 17.81 5.20
C CYS A 394 1.47 16.32 5.48
N HIS A 395 2.65 15.70 5.33
CA HIS A 395 2.87 14.29 5.75
C HIS A 395 2.70 14.10 7.26
N VAL A 396 3.21 15.02 8.08
CA VAL A 396 3.04 14.97 9.54
C VAL A 396 1.57 15.07 9.94
N VAL A 397 0.81 15.93 9.25
CA VAL A 397 -0.64 16.04 9.45
C VAL A 397 -1.35 14.79 8.92
N ASP A 398 -0.96 14.26 7.77
CA ASP A 398 -1.53 13.07 7.13
C ASP A 398 -1.46 11.86 8.07
N ALA A 399 -0.30 11.64 8.69
CA ALA A 399 -0.05 10.60 9.68
C ALA A 399 -0.91 10.70 10.95
N ASN A 400 -1.51 11.88 11.21
CA ASN A 400 -2.34 12.13 12.39
C ASN A 400 -3.78 12.55 12.04
N LEU A 401 -4.23 12.34 10.79
CA LEU A 401 -5.52 12.85 10.30
C LEU A 401 -6.71 12.44 11.16
N GLU A 402 -6.73 11.22 11.68
CA GLU A 402 -7.86 10.73 12.47
C GLU A 402 -8.10 11.56 13.74
N TYR A 403 -7.04 12.19 14.27
CA TYR A 403 -7.08 12.98 15.52
C TYR A 403 -7.56 14.43 15.33
N LEU A 404 -8.17 14.74 14.20
CA LEU A 404 -8.93 15.99 13.99
C LEU A 404 -10.42 15.78 14.26
N PRO A 405 -11.16 16.84 14.64
CA PRO A 405 -12.59 16.76 14.94
C PRO A 405 -13.43 16.73 13.66
N TRP A 406 -13.26 15.66 12.88
CA TRP A 406 -14.06 15.40 11.68
C TRP A 406 -15.52 15.21 12.05
N LYS A 407 -16.42 15.67 11.17
CA LYS A 407 -17.83 15.31 11.28
C LYS A 407 -17.98 13.79 11.12
N GLN A 408 -18.91 13.20 11.87
CA GLN A 408 -19.18 11.76 11.84
C GLN A 408 -19.42 11.28 10.39
N GLY A 409 -18.82 10.15 10.02
CA GLY A 409 -18.90 9.58 8.66
C GLY A 409 -17.91 10.16 7.65
N PHE A 410 -17.26 11.30 7.92
CA PHE A 410 -16.31 11.92 6.99
C PHE A 410 -15.00 11.11 6.83
N LEU A 411 -14.54 10.43 7.88
CA LEU A 411 -13.40 9.54 7.76
C LEU A 411 -13.70 8.32 6.88
N LYS A 412 -14.95 7.85 6.75
CA LYS A 412 -15.28 6.77 5.80
C LYS A 412 -15.12 7.19 4.33
N SER A 413 -15.32 8.48 4.02
CA SER A 413 -15.07 9.01 2.67
C SER A 413 -13.60 9.39 2.41
N ILE A 414 -12.78 9.61 3.46
CA ILE A 414 -11.32 9.80 3.36
C ILE A 414 -10.55 8.46 3.42
N ASN A 415 -10.99 7.49 4.21
CA ASN A 415 -10.26 6.25 4.50
C ASN A 415 -10.21 5.26 3.33
N HIS A 416 -10.91 5.55 2.22
CA HIS A 416 -10.64 4.88 0.95
C HIS A 416 -9.18 5.03 0.47
N PHE A 417 -8.40 5.91 1.14
CA PHE A 417 -7.01 6.25 0.83
C PHE A 417 -5.97 5.89 1.91
N SER A 418 -6.38 5.71 3.18
CA SER A 418 -5.44 5.70 4.33
C SER A 418 -5.15 4.30 4.89
N LEU A 419 -6.06 3.34 4.67
CA LEU A 419 -5.86 1.95 5.14
C LEU A 419 -4.73 1.20 4.42
N SER A 420 -4.21 1.74 3.31
CA SER A 420 -3.16 1.09 2.52
C SER A 420 -1.74 1.33 3.01
N VAL A 421 -1.48 2.30 3.89
CA VAL A 421 -0.09 2.74 4.18
C VAL A 421 0.45 2.20 5.52
N HIS A 422 -0.42 1.83 6.47
CA HIS A 422 0.04 1.30 7.77
C HIS A 422 0.02 -0.22 7.89
N PHE A 423 -0.47 -0.94 6.87
CA PHE A 423 -0.51 -2.42 6.85
C PHE A 423 -0.03 -3.06 5.53
N SER A 424 0.56 -2.30 4.60
CA SER A 424 1.04 -2.87 3.33
C SER A 424 2.47 -3.43 3.39
N GLU A 425 2.69 -4.36 4.32
CA GLU A 425 3.47 -5.55 3.97
C GLU A 425 2.48 -6.68 3.69
N GLY A 426 1.96 -6.68 2.46
CA GLY A 426 1.30 -7.84 1.88
C GLY A 426 -0.22 -7.96 2.11
N ARG A 427 -1.03 -7.11 1.46
CA ARG A 427 -2.27 -7.51 0.77
C ARG A 427 -2.88 -6.30 0.06
N VAL A 428 -3.29 -6.51 -1.19
CA VAL A 428 -4.06 -5.54 -1.99
C VAL A 428 -5.50 -6.02 -1.95
N GLU A 429 -6.38 -5.29 -1.27
CA GLU A 429 -7.83 -5.51 -1.35
C GLU A 429 -8.43 -4.62 -2.44
N PHE A 430 -9.17 -5.24 -3.35
CA PHE A 430 -10.06 -4.56 -4.28
C PHE A 430 -11.47 -4.72 -3.75
N ASP A 431 -12.06 -3.65 -3.22
CA ASP A 431 -13.47 -3.67 -2.83
C ASP A 431 -14.34 -3.07 -3.94
N LYS A 432 -15.43 -3.76 -4.27
CA LYS A 432 -16.29 -3.49 -5.43
C LYS A 432 -17.68 -3.10 -4.91
N LYS A 433 -18.00 -1.81 -5.01
CA LYS A 433 -19.34 -1.18 -4.98
C LYS A 433 -20.43 -1.87 -4.11
N SER A 434 -20.80 -1.28 -2.98
CA SER A 434 -22.15 -1.45 -2.42
C SER A 434 -23.12 -0.46 -3.07
N GLY A 435 -24.25 -1.00 -3.54
CA GLY A 435 -25.32 -0.26 -4.20
C GLY A 435 -26.12 0.69 -3.30
N ASP A 436 -26.94 1.47 -3.99
CA ASP A 436 -27.81 2.56 -3.55
C ASP A 436 -28.55 2.36 -2.22
N THR A 437 -28.54 3.43 -1.42
CA THR A 437 -29.77 3.90 -0.75
C THR A 437 -30.06 5.31 -1.23
N ASN A 438 -31.22 5.46 -1.87
CA ASN A 438 -31.86 6.72 -2.23
C ASN A 438 -31.82 7.71 -1.06
N ASP A 439 -31.19 8.86 -1.26
CA ASP A 439 -31.65 10.12 -0.68
C ASP A 439 -31.54 11.20 -1.77
N GLY A 440 -32.70 11.65 -2.24
CA GLY A 440 -32.82 12.70 -3.23
C GLY A 440 -32.32 14.02 -2.69
N ASN A 441 -31.18 14.48 -3.21
CA ASN A 441 -30.92 15.91 -3.34
C ASN A 441 -30.05 16.14 -4.58
N THR A 442 -30.72 16.54 -5.66
CA THR A 442 -30.10 17.00 -6.91
C THR A 442 -29.22 18.23 -6.64
N MET A 443 -27.90 18.05 -6.65
CA MET A 443 -26.95 19.14 -6.85
C MET A 443 -26.61 19.25 -8.35
N THR A 444 -27.13 20.29 -8.98
CA THR A 444 -26.82 20.73 -10.33
C THR A 444 -25.35 21.19 -10.42
N PRO A 445 -24.62 20.86 -11.52
CA PRO A 445 -23.23 21.27 -11.67
C PRO A 445 -23.14 22.76 -12.07
N VAL A 446 -22.42 23.54 -11.27
CA VAL A 446 -22.00 24.90 -11.65
C VAL A 446 -20.79 24.77 -12.58
N ARG A 447 -21.00 25.09 -13.87
CA ARG A 447 -19.92 25.43 -14.80
C ARG A 447 -19.23 26.70 -14.31
N LEU A 448 -17.92 26.67 -14.16
CA LEU A 448 -17.11 27.88 -14.07
C LEU A 448 -16.20 27.95 -15.30
N SER A 449 -16.42 29.02 -16.06
CA SER A 449 -15.52 29.62 -17.04
C SER A 449 -14.21 30.08 -16.41
#